data_AF-A0A2E0F8L4-F1
#
_entry.id   AF-A0A2E0F8L4-F1
#
_cell.length_a   1.000
_cell.length_b   1.000
_cell.length_c   1.000
_cell.angle_alpha   90.00
_cell.angle_beta   90.00
_cell.angle_gamma   90.00
#
_symmetry.space_group_name_H-M   'P 1'
#
loop_
_entity.id
_entity.type
_entity.pdbx_description
1 polymer ?
#
loop_
_entity_poly.entity_id
_entity_poly.type
_entity_poly.pdbx_seq_one_letter_code
_entity_poly.pdbx_strand_id
1 'polypeptide(L)'
;MNNILLIFFCFFIFKQTLGDEIRTSMIINNCNLCHTDTSENAKNIPYLKNLEKEYFLSKMYSYKKEKENSVMKRILIPLNELDIIEMADYLYGED
;
A
#
# COMPACT_ATOMS: atom_id res chain seq x y z
N MET A 1 31.67 17.49 -18.56
CA MET A 1 31.73 16.55 -17.43
C MET A 1 30.51 16.64 -16.50
N ASN A 2 29.83 17.80 -16.40
CA ASN A 2 28.61 17.96 -15.57
C ASN A 2 27.38 17.18 -16.09
N ASN A 3 27.19 17.10 -17.42
CA ASN A 3 25.95 16.54 -17.99
C ASN A 3 25.85 15.01 -17.89
N ILE A 4 26.99 14.30 -17.90
CA ILE A 4 27.00 12.83 -17.75
C ILE A 4 26.62 12.44 -16.33
N LEU A 5 27.10 13.19 -15.33
CA LEU A 5 26.77 12.96 -13.92
C LEU A 5 25.26 13.16 -13.64
N LEU A 6 24.66 14.18 -14.29
CA LEU A 6 23.21 14.43 -14.24
C LEU A 6 22.39 13.29 -14.85
N ILE A 7 22.84 12.71 -15.96
CA ILE A 7 22.15 11.59 -16.62
C ILE A 7 22.16 10.35 -15.72
N PHE A 8 23.30 10.01 -15.10
CA PHE A 8 23.38 8.88 -14.16
C PHE A 8 22.49 9.08 -12.93
N PHE A 9 22.40 10.32 -12.42
CA PHE A 9 21.51 10.66 -11.31
C PHE A 9 20.03 10.49 -11.68
N CYS A 10 19.61 10.94 -12.87
CA CYS A 10 18.25 10.73 -13.36
C CYS A 10 17.88 9.25 -13.56
N PHE A 11 18.81 8.43 -14.08
CA PHE A 11 18.57 7.00 -14.25
C PHE A 11 18.43 6.25 -12.91
N PHE A 12 19.11 6.72 -11.87
CA PHE A 12 19.02 6.11 -10.55
C PHE A 12 17.64 6.36 -9.90
N ILE A 13 17.14 7.60 -9.99
CA ILE A 13 15.84 7.98 -9.44
C ILE A 13 14.71 7.18 -10.13
N PHE A 14 14.77 7.06 -11.46
CA PHE A 14 13.74 6.35 -12.23
C PHE A 14 13.64 4.85 -11.89
N LYS A 15 14.77 4.22 -11.55
CA LYS A 15 14.78 2.80 -11.13
C LYS A 15 14.12 2.59 -9.77
N GLN A 16 14.23 3.58 -8.88
CA GLN A 16 13.67 3.49 -7.54
C GLN A 16 12.14 3.54 -7.58
N THR A 17 11.57 4.50 -8.31
CA THR A 17 10.11 4.67 -8.42
C THR A 17 9.40 3.45 -9.01
N LEU A 18 9.98 2.81 -10.05
CA LEU A 18 9.42 1.59 -10.64
C LEU A 18 9.46 0.41 -9.64
N GLY A 19 10.53 0.30 -8.84
CA GLY A 19 10.65 -0.72 -7.82
C GLY A 19 9.59 -0.58 -6.73
N ASP A 20 9.33 0.64 -6.30
CA ASP A 20 8.34 0.97 -5.27
C ASP A 20 6.90 0.70 -5.75
N GLU A 21 6.59 1.01 -7.01
CA GLU A 21 5.29 0.71 -7.63
C GLU A 21 5.04 -0.81 -7.75
N ILE A 22 6.03 -1.57 -8.21
CA ILE A 22 5.94 -3.05 -8.29
C ILE A 22 5.75 -3.65 -6.89
N ARG A 23 6.48 -3.15 -5.89
CA ARG A 23 6.34 -3.61 -4.51
C ARG A 23 4.94 -3.31 -3.96
N THR A 24 4.44 -2.11 -4.15
CA THR A 24 3.12 -1.68 -3.68
C THR A 24 2.00 -2.48 -4.34
N SER A 25 2.03 -2.64 -5.66
CA SER A 25 1.04 -3.48 -6.38
C SER A 25 1.04 -4.93 -5.89
N MET A 26 2.21 -5.51 -5.61
CA MET A 26 2.32 -6.85 -5.01
C MET A 26 1.67 -6.92 -3.63
N ILE A 27 1.88 -5.92 -2.77
CA ILE A 27 1.23 -5.84 -1.45
C ILE A 27 -0.28 -5.80 -1.60
N ILE A 28 -0.81 -4.92 -2.46
CA ILE A 28 -2.26 -4.78 -2.70
C ILE A 28 -2.88 -6.07 -3.23
N ASN A 29 -2.20 -6.76 -4.14
CA ASN A 29 -2.67 -8.06 -4.65
C ASN A 29 -2.81 -9.10 -3.53
N ASN A 30 -1.90 -9.12 -2.56
CA ASN A 30 -2.02 -9.99 -1.39
C ASN A 30 -3.17 -9.56 -0.47
N CYS A 31 -3.41 -8.26 -0.31
CA CYS A 31 -4.56 -7.76 0.45
C CYS A 31 -5.89 -8.19 -0.17
N ASN A 32 -5.98 -8.19 -1.51
CA ASN A 32 -7.17 -8.56 -2.26
C ASN A 32 -7.56 -10.05 -2.11
N LEU A 33 -6.67 -10.91 -1.61
CA LEU A 33 -7.02 -12.31 -1.29
C LEU A 33 -8.13 -12.40 -0.23
N CYS A 34 -8.20 -11.42 0.67
CA CYS A 34 -9.27 -11.30 1.67
C CYS A 34 -10.22 -10.14 1.35
N HIS A 35 -9.69 -9.02 0.88
CA HIS A 35 -10.44 -7.81 0.58
C HIS A 35 -10.85 -7.75 -0.91
N THR A 36 -11.60 -8.75 -1.37
CA THR A 36 -12.15 -8.78 -2.75
C THR A 36 -13.60 -8.31 -2.79
N ASP A 37 -14.03 -7.79 -3.94
CA ASP A 37 -15.37 -7.29 -4.22
C ASP A 37 -16.42 -8.41 -4.42
N THR A 38 -15.96 -9.64 -4.64
CA THR A 38 -16.79 -10.77 -5.11
C THR A 38 -16.95 -11.90 -4.11
N SER A 39 -16.34 -11.83 -2.91
CA SER A 39 -16.44 -12.92 -1.93
C SER A 39 -17.76 -12.91 -1.14
N GLU A 40 -18.28 -14.09 -0.80
CA GLU A 40 -19.38 -14.21 0.19
C GLU A 40 -19.02 -13.58 1.55
N ASN A 41 -17.72 -13.47 1.85
CA ASN A 41 -17.17 -12.83 3.05
C ASN A 41 -17.11 -11.29 2.96
N ALA A 42 -17.45 -10.67 1.82
CA ALA A 42 -17.45 -9.22 1.63
C ALA A 42 -18.38 -8.49 2.62
N LYS A 43 -19.36 -9.20 3.20
CA LYS A 43 -20.22 -8.66 4.27
C LYS A 43 -19.46 -8.31 5.54
N ASN A 44 -18.35 -9.01 5.83
CA ASN A 44 -17.57 -8.85 7.06
C ASN A 44 -16.18 -8.25 6.80
N ILE A 45 -15.68 -8.33 5.57
CA ILE A 45 -14.36 -7.81 5.17
C ILE A 45 -14.59 -6.79 4.05
N PRO A 46 -14.42 -5.49 4.31
CA PRO A 46 -14.72 -4.45 3.33
C PRO A 46 -13.75 -4.52 2.15
N TYR A 47 -14.27 -4.27 0.95
CA TYR A 47 -13.45 -4.07 -0.24
C TYR A 47 -12.65 -2.77 -0.10
N LEU A 48 -11.33 -2.82 -0.32
CA LEU A 48 -10.46 -1.67 -0.03
C LEU A 48 -10.77 -0.47 -0.92
N LYS A 49 -10.96 -0.66 -2.24
CA LYS A 49 -11.17 0.46 -3.18
C LYS A 49 -12.47 1.24 -2.96
N ASN A 50 -13.39 0.74 -2.12
CA ASN A 50 -14.63 1.46 -1.79
C ASN A 50 -14.50 2.36 -0.55
N LEU A 51 -13.31 2.42 0.07
CA LEU A 51 -13.07 3.26 1.23
C LEU A 51 -12.54 4.63 0.81
N GLU A 52 -12.81 5.65 1.62
CA GLU A 52 -12.11 6.93 1.50
C GLU A 52 -10.64 6.79 1.91
N LYS A 53 -9.75 7.52 1.23
CA LYS A 53 -8.30 7.45 1.44
C LYS A 53 -7.90 7.71 2.90
N GLU A 54 -8.44 8.76 3.50
CA GLU A 54 -8.17 9.14 4.89
C GLU A 54 -8.69 8.08 5.86
N TYR A 55 -9.84 7.48 5.54
CA TYR A 55 -10.41 6.41 6.36
C TYR A 55 -9.52 5.17 6.32
N PHE A 56 -9.06 4.76 5.13
CA PHE A 56 -8.10 3.67 4.97
C PHE A 56 -6.83 3.91 5.79
N LEU A 57 -6.19 5.07 5.63
CA LEU A 57 -4.98 5.43 6.39
C LEU A 57 -5.22 5.36 7.90
N SER A 58 -6.30 5.95 8.38
CA SER A 58 -6.64 5.95 9.82
C SER A 58 -6.77 4.54 10.39
N LYS A 59 -7.39 3.62 9.63
CA LYS A 59 -7.57 2.22 10.04
C LYS A 59 -6.26 1.47 10.03
N MET A 60 -5.44 1.62 9.00
CA MET A 60 -4.14 0.96 8.91
C MET A 60 -3.23 1.35 10.07
N TYR A 61 -3.16 2.64 10.40
CA TYR A 61 -2.41 3.11 11.57
C TYR A 61 -3.01 2.63 12.89
N SER A 62 -4.34 2.58 13.00
CA SER A 62 -5.01 2.02 14.18
C SER A 62 -4.67 0.54 14.38
N TYR A 63 -4.72 -0.26 13.33
CA TYR A 63 -4.40 -1.69 13.39
C TYR A 63 -2.94 -1.96 13.75
N LYS A 64 -1.99 -1.15 13.25
CA LYS A 64 -0.59 -1.25 13.66
C LYS A 64 -0.37 -0.98 15.14
N LYS A 65 -1.14 -0.06 15.72
CA LYS A 65 -1.05 0.34 17.15
C LYS A 65 -1.96 -0.48 18.06
N GLU A 66 -2.83 -1.31 17.49
CA GLU A 66 -3.80 -2.10 18.23
C GLU A 66 -3.09 -2.99 19.25
N LYS A 67 -3.63 -3.11 20.46
CA LYS A 67 -3.07 -4.02 21.48
C LYS A 67 -3.51 -5.45 21.25
N GLU A 68 -4.77 -5.63 20.88
CA GLU A 68 -5.37 -6.92 20.56
C GLU A 68 -4.68 -7.62 19.38
N ASN A 69 -4.66 -8.95 19.41
CA ASN A 69 -4.06 -9.76 18.35
C ASN A 69 -5.07 -10.00 17.21
N SER A 70 -5.48 -8.93 16.53
CA SER A 70 -6.38 -9.00 15.37
C SER A 70 -5.66 -9.60 14.15
N VAL A 71 -6.44 -10.12 13.19
CA VAL A 71 -5.90 -10.61 11.91
C VAL A 71 -5.15 -9.47 11.21
N MET A 72 -5.78 -8.30 11.09
CA MET A 72 -5.16 -7.15 10.42
C MET A 72 -3.88 -6.70 11.13
N LYS A 73 -3.82 -6.67 12.46
CA LYS A 73 -2.57 -6.37 13.16
C LYS A 73 -1.45 -7.31 12.74
N ARG A 74 -1.69 -8.62 12.67
CA ARG A 74 -0.67 -9.60 12.25
C ARG A 74 -0.23 -9.40 10.80
N ILE A 75 -1.19 -9.14 9.91
CA ILE A 75 -0.91 -8.87 8.49
C ILE A 75 -0.08 -7.60 8.29
N LEU A 76 -0.24 -6.59 9.15
CA LEU A 76 0.48 -5.31 9.07
C LEU A 76 1.84 -5.28 9.79
N ILE A 77 2.28 -6.38 10.42
CA ILE A 77 3.61 -6.49 11.04
C ILE A 77 4.75 -6.18 10.06
N PRO A 78 4.81 -6.80 8.84
CA PRO A 78 5.92 -6.60 7.93
C PRO A 78 5.89 -5.27 7.17
N LEU A 79 4.78 -4.52 7.22
CA LEU A 79 4.62 -3.27 6.48
C LEU A 79 5.08 -2.09 7.31
N ASN A 80 5.83 -1.16 6.73
CA ASN A 80 6.19 0.10 7.40
C ASN A 80 5.16 1.21 7.08
N GLU A 81 5.37 2.42 7.60
CA GLU A 81 4.45 3.55 7.36
C GLU A 81 4.47 4.04 5.91
N LEU A 82 5.64 4.02 5.25
CA LEU A 82 5.75 4.38 3.84
C LEU A 82 4.95 3.41 2.97
N ASP A 83 5.02 2.11 3.24
CA ASP A 83 4.24 1.10 2.53
C ASP A 83 2.73 1.40 2.62
N ILE A 84 2.24 1.84 3.79
CA ILE A 84 0.83 2.20 3.99
C ILE A 84 0.44 3.44 3.18
N ILE A 85 1.32 4.43 3.11
CA ILE A 85 1.10 5.65 2.33
C ILE A 85 1.07 5.30 0.84
N GLU A 86 2.06 4.56 0.36
CA GLU A 86 2.15 4.12 -1.03
C GLU A 86 0.95 3.24 -1.43
N MET A 87 0.50 2.34 -0.54
CA MET A 87 -0.75 1.60 -0.73
C MET A 87 -1.97 2.51 -0.88
N ALA A 88 -2.09 3.56 -0.07
CA ALA A 88 -3.19 4.50 -0.15
C ALA A 88 -3.12 5.32 -1.45
N ASP A 89 -1.94 5.75 -1.86
CA ASP A 89 -1.73 6.44 -3.13
C ASP A 89 -2.03 5.52 -4.32
N TYR A 90 -1.65 4.25 -4.26
CA TYR A 90 -1.96 3.28 -5.31
C TYR A 90 -3.46 2.95 -5.41
N LEU A 91 -4.18 2.90 -4.28
CA LEU A 91 -5.60 2.55 -4.26
C LEU A 91 -6.52 3.72 -4.63
N TYR A 92 -6.14 4.94 -4.26
CA TYR A 92 -7.02 6.11 -4.29
C TYR A 92 -6.38 7.36 -4.91
N GLY A 93 -5.16 7.26 -5.43
CA GLY A 93 -4.55 8.33 -6.22
C GLY A 93 -5.39 8.61 -7.47
N GLU A 94 -5.37 9.85 -7.92
CA GLU A 94 -5.96 10.20 -9.22
C GLU A 94 -5.03 9.69 -10.35
N ASP A 95 -5.63 9.12 -11.40
CA ASP A 95 -4.94 8.65 -12.62
C ASP A 95 -4.25 9.79 -13.39
#